data_AF-Q4RAK5-F1
#
_entry.id   AF-Q4RAK5-F1
#
_cell.length_a   1.000
_cell.length_b   1.000
_cell.length_c   1.000
_cell.angle_alpha   90.00
_cell.angle_beta   90.00
_cell.angle_gamma   90.00
#
_symmetry.space_group_name_H-M   'P 1'
#
loop_
_entity.id
_entity.type
_entity.pdbx_description
1 polymer ?
#
loop_
_entity_poly.entity_id
_entity_poly.type
_entity_poly.pdbx_seq_one_letter_code
_entity_poly.pdbx_strand_id
1 'polypeptide(L)' 'LCLGGPGSGKGTQCMKIAERYKFHHVSVGELLRKKMIHNATSNRKWSLIAKIITNGELAPQ' A
#
# COMPACT_ATOMS: atom_id res chain seq x y z
N LEU A 1 -6.62 5.13 10.40
CA LEU A 1 -6.21 3.83 9.79
C LEU A 1 -7.39 3.31 8.97
N CYS A 2 -7.24 3.14 7.66
CA CYS A 2 -8.31 2.63 6.79
C CYS A 2 -7.98 1.19 6.36
N LEU A 3 -8.81 0.21 6.75
CA LEU A 3 -8.57 -1.22 6.54
C LEU A 3 -9.63 -1.82 5.60
N GLY A 4 -9.22 -2.83 4.82
CA GLY A 4 -10.14 -3.66 4.03
C GLY A 4 -9.43 -4.41 2.90
N GLY A 5 -10.11 -5.40 2.33
CA GLY A 5 -9.54 -6.30 1.33
C GLY A 5 -9.14 -5.64 0.01
N PRO A 6 -8.38 -6.33 -0.85
CA PRO A 6 -8.10 -5.91 -2.22
C PRO A 6 -9.38 -5.55 -2.98
N GLY A 7 -9.35 -4.48 -3.78
CA GLY A 7 -10.51 -4.07 -4.59
C GLY A 7 -11.67 -3.37 -3.85
N SER A 8 -11.65 -3.27 -2.51
CA SER A 8 -12.77 -2.71 -1.74
C SER A 8 -12.97 -1.18 -1.84
N GLY A 9 -12.31 -0.50 -2.79
CA GLY A 9 -12.50 0.94 -3.05
C GLY A 9 -11.94 1.92 -2.01
N LYS A 10 -11.17 1.46 -1.01
CA LYS A 10 -10.62 2.31 0.06
C LYS A 10 -9.79 3.48 -0.44
N GLY A 11 -8.93 3.24 -1.43
CA GLY A 11 -8.09 4.29 -2.02
C GLY A 11 -8.95 5.41 -2.60
N THR A 12 -10.01 5.05 -3.32
CA THR A 12 -10.98 6.01 -3.89
C THR A 12 -11.65 6.84 -2.80
N GLN A 13 -12.09 6.22 -1.70
CA GLN A 13 -12.73 6.95 -0.60
C GLN A 13 -11.73 7.82 0.18
N CYS A 14 -10.53 7.31 0.43
CA CYS A 14 -9.48 8.08 1.11
C CYS A 14 -9.06 9.31 0.32
N MET A 15 -8.97 9.23 -1.02
CA MET A 15 -8.71 10.39 -1.87
C MET A 15 -9.81 11.44 -1.78
N LYS A 16 -11.09 11.02 -1.85
CA LYS A 16 -12.24 11.94 -1.70
C LYS A 16 -12.26 12.65 -0.35
N ILE A 17 -11.92 11.92 0.73
CA ILE A 17 -11.84 12.49 2.09
C ILE A 17 -10.65 13.48 2.18
N ALA A 18 -9.49 13.09 1.64
CA ALA A 18 -8.30 13.95 1.63
C ALA A 18 -8.56 15.26 0.88
N GLU A 19 -9.21 15.20 -0.29
CA GLU A 19 -9.60 16.37 -1.07
C GLU A 19 -10.61 17.25 -0.31
N ARG A 20 -11.68 16.64 0.24
CA ARG A 20 -12.74 17.36 0.95
C ARG A 20 -12.25 18.09 2.20
N TYR A 21 -11.37 17.46 2.96
CA TYR A 21 -10.90 17.98 4.24
C TYR A 21 -9.47 18.56 4.19
N LYS A 22 -8.89 18.67 2.99
CA LYS A 22 -7.51 19.14 2.75
C LYS A 22 -6.46 18.39 3.59
N PHE A 23 -6.67 17.09 3.77
CA PHE A 23 -5.70 16.22 4.44
C PHE A 23 -4.68 15.66 3.45
N HIS A 24 -3.48 15.37 3.95
CA HIS A 24 -2.48 14.66 3.17
C HIS A 24 -2.78 13.16 3.17
N HIS A 25 -2.98 12.57 1.99
CA HIS A 25 -3.20 11.13 1.85
C HIS A 25 -1.87 10.40 1.75
N VAL A 26 -1.55 9.58 2.76
CA VAL A 26 -0.37 8.72 2.75
C VAL A 26 -0.80 7.26 2.55
N SER A 27 -0.40 6.67 1.42
CA SER A 27 -0.64 5.27 1.11
C SER A 27 0.64 4.45 1.32
N VAL A 28 0.68 3.67 2.40
CA VAL A 28 1.81 2.76 2.69
C VAL A 28 2.03 1.78 1.55
N GLY A 29 0.95 1.24 0.95
CA GLY A 29 1.05 0.34 -0.19
C GLY A 29 1.66 0.99 -1.44
N GLU A 30 1.40 2.27 -1.68
CA GLU A 30 2.03 3.02 -2.78
C GLU A 30 3.52 3.27 -2.50
N LEU A 31 3.86 3.68 -1.27
CA LEU A 31 5.26 3.88 -0.86
C LEU A 31 6.08 2.59 -1.00
N LEU A 32 5.51 1.45 -0.57
CA LEU A 32 6.16 0.15 -0.70
C LEU A 32 6.30 -0.28 -2.16
N ARG A 33 5.27 -0.10 -3.00
CA ARG A 33 5.37 -0.39 -4.44
C ARG A 33 6.45 0.46 -5.13
N LYS A 34 6.54 1.75 -4.81
CA LYS A 34 7.61 2.63 -5.29
C LYS A 34 8.99 2.11 -4.88
N LYS A 35 9.17 1.74 -3.61
CA LYS A 35 10.45 1.17 -3.12
C LYS A 35 10.78 -0.19 -3.76
N MET A 36 9.79 -1.02 -4.05
CA MET A 36 9.99 -2.29 -4.74
C MET A 36 10.56 -2.10 -6.14
N ILE A 37 10.01 -1.17 -6.94
CA ILE A 37 10.51 -0.90 -8.30
C ILE A 37 12.01 -0.54 -8.28
N HIS A 38 12.45 0.20 -7.25
CA HIS A 38 13.85 0.60 -7.11
C HIS A 38 14.78 -0.46 -6.48
N ASN A 39 14.25 -1.47 -5.76
CA ASN A 39 15.07 -2.39 -4.96
C ASN A 39 14.81 -3.89 -5.20
N ALA A 40 13.94 -4.26 -6.15
CA ALA A 40 13.48 -5.64 -6.37
C ALA A 40 14.59 -6.62 -6.76
N THR A 41 15.74 -6.14 -7.24
CA THR A 41 16.77 -6.97 -7.89
C THR A 41 17.70 -7.72 -6.93
N SER A 42 17.73 -7.43 -5.62
CA SER A 42 18.83 -7.94 -4.78
C SER A 42 18.45 -8.49 -3.39
N ASN A 43 17.16 -8.51 -3.00
CA ASN A 43 16.81 -8.87 -1.61
C ASN A 43 15.56 -9.75 -1.49
N ARG A 44 15.73 -10.94 -0.90
CA ARG A 44 14.66 -11.91 -0.57
C ARG A 44 13.53 -11.29 0.27
N LYS A 45 13.82 -10.23 1.05
CA LYS A 45 12.80 -9.47 1.79
C LYS A 45 11.79 -8.78 0.86
N TRP A 46 12.24 -8.22 -0.28
CA TRP A 46 11.34 -7.56 -1.23
C TRP A 46 10.41 -8.55 -1.92
N SER A 47 10.87 -9.79 -2.16
CA SER A 47 10.01 -10.86 -2.67
C SER A 47 8.91 -11.25 -1.69
N LEU A 48 9.18 -11.23 -0.38
CA LEU A 48 8.17 -11.50 0.64
C LEU A 48 7.15 -10.35 0.71
N ILE A 49 7.62 -9.10 0.72
CA ILE A 49 6.76 -7.90 0.71
C ILE A 49 5.86 -7.88 -0.53
N ALA A 50 6.40 -8.26 -1.70
CA ALA A 50 5.63 -8.36 -2.94
C ALA A 50 4.46 -9.35 -2.79
N LYS A 51 4.70 -10.54 -2.23
CA LYS A 51 3.67 -11.55 -2.00
C LYS A 51 2.58 -11.04 -1.06
N ILE A 52 2.96 -10.42 0.05
CA ILE A 52 2.02 -9.87 1.04
C ILE A 52 1.14 -8.79 0.40
N ILE A 53 1.74 -7.88 -0.38
CA ILE A 53 1.00 -6.82 -1.09
C ILE A 53 0.06 -7.40 -2.15
N THR A 54 0.50 -8.40 -2.92
CA THR A 54 -0.32 -9.05 -3.95
C THR A 54 -1.48 -9.83 -3.34
N ASN A 55 -1.26 -10.54 -2.23
CA ASN A 55 -2.28 -11.32 -1.55
C ASN A 55 -3.22 -10.46 -0.69
N GLY A 56 -2.87 -9.19 -0.45
CA GLY A 56 -3.63 -8.31 0.45
C GLY A 56 -3.53 -8.72 1.92
N GLU A 57 -2.46 -9.43 2.28
CA GLU A 57 -2.19 -9.86 3.65
C GLU A 57 -1.72 -8.68 4.51
N LEU A 58 -1.90 -8.81 5.83
CA LEU A 58 -1.36 -7.85 6.78
C LEU A 58 0.17 -7.93 6.78
N ALA A 59 0.83 -6.78 6.96
CA ALA A 59 2.27 -6.73 7.13
C ALA A 59 2.68 -7.59 8.35
N PRO A 60 3.81 -8.32 8.26
CA PRO A 60 4.30 -9.11 9.39
C PRO A 60 4.68 -8.16 10.53
N GLN A 61 4.50 -8.63 11.78
CA GLN A 61 4.87 -7.87 12.98
C GLN A 61 6.39 -7.79 13.15
#